data_AF-A0AAD3SIL5-F1
#
_entry.id   AF-A0AAD3SIL5-F1
#
_cell.length_a   1.000
_cell.length_b   1.000
_cell.length_c   1.000
_cell.angle_alpha   90.00
_cell.angle_beta   90.00
_cell.angle_gamma   90.00
#
_symmetry.space_group_name_H-M   'P 1'
#
loop_
_entity.id
_entity.type
_entity.pdbx_description
1 polymer ?
#
loop_
_entity_poly.entity_id
_entity_poly.type
_entity_poly.pdbx_seq_one_letter_code
_entity_poly.pdbx_strand_id
1 'polypeptide(L)'
;MIHYIEGYSTLMLKIPNMTEKNHLLFFMDGLQRCTELELKRRNVEGLASAIVEVESLIEFQHDTNKDKQRMIVPTNLGETNHITR
;
A
#
# COMPACT_ATOMS: atom_id res chain seq x y z
N MET A 1 -0.87 -0.83 -7.86
CA MET A 1 -1.99 -0.29 -7.07
C MET A 1 -2.48 1.04 -7.66
N ILE A 2 -1.65 2.09 -7.75
CA ILE A 2 -2.04 3.43 -8.26
C ILE A 2 -2.87 3.38 -9.56
N HIS A 3 -2.34 2.78 -10.64
CA HIS A 3 -3.06 2.66 -11.92
C HIS A 3 -4.41 1.93 -11.87
N TYR A 4 -4.62 1.06 -10.88
CA TYR A 4 -5.93 0.42 -10.67
C TYR A 4 -6.95 1.44 -10.14
N ILE A 5 -6.56 2.28 -9.18
CA ILE A 5 -7.41 3.33 -8.60
C ILE A 5 -7.77 4.35 -9.68
N GLU A 6 -6.78 4.81 -10.46
CA GLU A 6 -6.97 5.73 -11.59
C GLU A 6 -7.95 5.18 -12.63
N GLY A 7 -7.78 3.91 -13.03
CA GLY A 7 -8.67 3.22 -13.96
C GLY A 7 -10.09 3.04 -13.40
N TYR A 8 -10.21 2.62 -12.13
CA TYR A 8 -11.50 2.42 -11.46
C TYR A 8 -12.29 3.73 -11.36
N SER A 9 -11.67 4.79 -10.86
CA SER A 9 -12.30 6.12 -10.74
C SER A 9 -12.66 6.73 -12.10
N THR A 10 -11.93 6.40 -13.16
CA THR A 10 -12.21 6.90 -14.52
C THR A 10 -13.35 6.15 -15.22
N LEU A 11 -13.50 4.85 -14.96
CA LEU A 11 -14.42 3.95 -15.67
C LEU A 11 -15.68 3.62 -14.86
N MET A 12 -15.52 3.09 -13.64
CA MET A 12 -16.63 2.51 -12.87
C MET A 12 -17.57 3.58 -12.31
N LEU A 13 -17.05 4.73 -11.87
CA LEU A 13 -17.87 5.84 -11.38
C LEU A 13 -18.78 6.49 -12.45
N LYS A 14 -18.62 6.14 -13.73
CA LYS A 14 -19.45 6.64 -14.84
C LYS A 14 -20.57 5.68 -15.24
N ILE A 15 -20.70 4.51 -14.61
CA ILE A 15 -21.78 3.56 -14.88
C ILE A 15 -23.05 4.04 -14.15
N PRO A 16 -24.13 4.41 -14.87
CA PRO A 16 -25.35 4.88 -14.23
C PRO A 16 -26.07 3.76 -13.47
N ASN A 17 -26.83 4.14 -12.44
CA ASN A 17 -27.67 3.25 -11.60
C ASN A 17 -26.92 2.21 -10.76
N MET A 18 -25.62 2.37 -10.57
CA MET A 18 -24.83 1.53 -9.68
C MET A 18 -24.90 2.07 -8.23
N THR A 19 -25.18 1.20 -7.25
CA THR A 19 -25.25 1.61 -5.84
C THR A 19 -23.84 1.73 -5.25
N GLU A 20 -23.68 2.57 -4.22
CA GLU A 20 -22.40 2.68 -3.50
C GLU A 20 -21.91 1.33 -2.97
N LYS A 21 -22.82 0.49 -2.43
CA LYS A 21 -22.50 -0.88 -2.00
C LYS A 21 -21.96 -1.75 -3.14
N ASN A 22 -22.52 -1.62 -4.34
CA ASN A 22 -22.00 -2.33 -5.50
C ASN A 22 -20.62 -1.77 -5.89
N HIS A 23 -20.44 -0.45 -5.93
CA HIS A 23 -19.12 0.14 -6.18
C HIS A 23 -18.06 -0.28 -5.16
N LEU A 24 -18.41 -0.44 -3.88
CA LEU A 24 -17.47 -0.96 -2.89
C LEU A 24 -17.10 -2.42 -3.19
N LEU A 25 -18.08 -3.28 -3.50
CA LEU A 25 -17.84 -4.69 -3.84
C LEU A 25 -16.89 -4.83 -5.04
N PHE A 26 -17.21 -4.19 -6.18
CA PHE A 26 -16.37 -4.26 -7.38
C PHE A 26 -15.01 -3.57 -7.20
N PHE A 27 -14.91 -2.55 -6.33
CA PHE A 27 -13.63 -1.95 -5.97
C PHE A 27 -12.76 -2.95 -5.22
N MET A 28 -13.30 -3.63 -4.21
CA MET A 28 -12.57 -4.61 -3.40
C MET A 28 -12.14 -5.84 -4.22
N ASP A 29 -13.03 -6.36 -5.08
CA ASP A 29 -12.75 -7.54 -5.91
C ASP A 29 -11.62 -7.34 -6.93
N GLY A 30 -11.34 -6.10 -7.35
CA GLY A 30 -10.24 -5.77 -8.26
C GLY A 30 -8.90 -5.44 -7.58
N LEU A 31 -8.85 -5.43 -6.24
CA LEU A 31 -7.60 -5.20 -5.49
C LEU A 31 -6.71 -6.44 -5.45
N GLN A 32 -5.43 -6.24 -5.10
CA GLN A 32 -4.58 -7.36 -4.70
C GLN A 32 -5.09 -7.93 -3.36
N ARG A 33 -5.10 -9.26 -3.23
CA ARG A 33 -5.62 -10.00 -2.07
C ARG A 33 -5.12 -9.47 -0.71
N CYS A 34 -3.86 -9.04 -0.61
CA CYS A 34 -3.30 -8.46 0.62
C CYS A 34 -3.99 -7.14 1.00
N THR A 35 -4.25 -6.28 0.02
CA THR A 35 -4.96 -5.00 0.20
C THR A 35 -6.43 -5.23 0.54
N GLU A 36 -7.10 -6.14 -0.17
CA GLU A 36 -8.48 -6.54 0.09
C GLU A 36 -8.68 -7.05 1.53
N LEU A 37 -7.77 -7.92 2.02
CA LEU A 37 -7.77 -8.43 3.39
C LEU A 37 -7.52 -7.32 4.42
N GLU A 38 -6.63 -6.38 4.14
CA GLU A 38 -6.31 -5.28 5.05
C GLU A 38 -7.46 -4.27 5.17
N LEU A 39 -8.18 -3.97 4.08
CA LEU A 39 -9.42 -3.19 4.11
C LEU A 39 -10.53 -3.91 4.91
N LYS A 40 -10.67 -5.23 4.74
CA LYS A 40 -11.58 -6.05 5.56
C LYS A 40 -11.20 -6.01 7.05
N ARG A 41 -9.90 -6.06 7.37
CA ARG A 41 -9.38 -5.92 8.74
C ARG A 41 -9.63 -4.54 9.36
N ARG A 42 -9.66 -3.49 8.53
CA ARG A 42 -10.02 -2.11 8.93
C ARG A 42 -11.53 -1.87 9.01
N ASN A 43 -12.36 -2.86 8.68
CA ASN A 43 -13.82 -2.78 8.65
C ASN A 43 -14.33 -1.56 7.85
N VAL A 44 -13.85 -1.42 6.62
CA VAL A 44 -14.25 -0.32 5.74
C VAL A 44 -15.63 -0.56 5.12
N GLU A 45 -16.54 0.39 5.30
CA GLU A 45 -17.96 0.25 4.91
C GLU A 45 -18.39 1.10 3.71
N GLY A 46 -17.54 2.03 3.23
CA GLY A 46 -17.85 2.96 2.14
C GLY A 46 -16.72 3.10 1.12
N LEU A 47 -17.06 3.45 -0.12
CA LEU A 47 -16.09 3.53 -1.23
C LEU A 47 -15.04 4.63 -1.01
N ALA A 48 -15.47 5.81 -0.55
CA ALA A 48 -14.56 6.93 -0.29
C ALA A 48 -13.52 6.57 0.78
N SER A 49 -13.96 5.94 1.88
CA SER A 49 -13.07 5.41 2.91
C SER A 49 -12.12 4.34 2.36
N ALA A 50 -12.58 3.46 1.48
CA ALA A 50 -11.75 2.43 0.88
C ALA A 50 -10.62 3.02 0.00
N ILE A 51 -10.87 4.10 -0.72
CA ILE A 51 -9.85 4.79 -1.51
C ILE A 51 -8.77 5.39 -0.59
N VAL A 52 -9.17 6.16 0.43
CA VAL A 52 -8.24 6.77 1.41
C VAL A 52 -7.37 5.73 2.12
N GLU A 53 -7.97 4.60 2.52
CA GLU A 53 -7.25 3.51 3.18
C GLU A 53 -6.26 2.81 2.23
N VAL A 54 -6.58 2.67 0.94
CA VAL A 54 -5.62 2.14 -0.06
C VAL A 54 -4.47 3.12 -0.32
N GLU A 55 -4.73 4.43 -0.34
CA GLU A 55 -3.69 5.47 -0.48
C GLU A 55 -2.71 5.41 0.71
N SER A 56 -3.23 5.35 1.95
CA SER A 56 -2.42 5.15 3.16
C SER A 56 -1.53 3.89 3.11
N LEU A 57 -2.04 2.79 2.52
CA LEU A 57 -1.28 1.55 2.34
C LEU A 57 -0.17 1.64 1.30
N ILE A 58 -0.28 2.55 0.32
CA ILE A 58 0.77 2.84 -0.65
C ILE A 58 1.88 3.67 0.01
N GLU A 59 1.51 4.69 0.79
CA GLU A 59 2.45 5.54 1.54
C GLU A 59 3.28 4.72 2.54
N PHE A 60 2.64 3.84 3.31
CA PHE A 60 3.32 2.94 4.25
C PHE A 60 4.34 2.01 3.56
N GLN A 61 4.03 1.50 2.37
CA GLN A 61 4.98 0.70 1.58
C GLN A 61 6.15 1.54 1.04
N HIS A 62 5.93 2.82 0.74
CA HIS A 62 7.00 3.71 0.32
C HIS A 62 7.98 3.99 1.47
N ASP A 63 7.49 4.29 2.67
CA ASP A 63 8.33 4.63 3.81
C ASP A 63 9.09 3.42 4.38
N THR A 64 8.47 2.24 4.47
CA THR A 64 9.18 1.01 4.87
C THR A 64 10.29 0.59 3.89
N ASN A 65 10.21 1.01 2.62
CA ASN A 65 11.30 0.81 1.65
C ASN A 65 12.42 1.86 1.75
N LYS A 66 12.17 3.04 2.32
CA LYS A 66 13.23 4.01 2.68
C LYS A 66 14.05 3.49 3.87
N ASP A 67 13.38 2.93 4.87
CA ASP A 67 14.06 2.40 6.07
C ASP A 67 14.96 1.20 5.73
N LYS A 68 14.51 0.30 4.85
CA LYS A 68 15.34 -0.82 4.36
C LYS A 68 16.60 -0.35 3.61
N GLN A 69 16.53 0.76 2.88
CA GLN A 69 17.71 1.35 2.24
C GLN A 69 18.68 1.98 3.25
N ARG A 70 18.20 2.49 4.39
CA ARG A 70 19.05 2.99 5.48
C ARG A 70 19.77 1.88 6.27
N MET A 71 19.28 0.63 6.20
CA MET A 71 19.92 -0.52 6.86
C MET A 71 21.07 -1.14 6.05
N ILE A 72 21.31 -0.71 4.81
CA ILE A 72 22.50 -1.09 4.03
C ILE A 72 23.67 -0.18 4.46
N VAL A 73 24.09 -0.29 5.72
CA VAL A 73 25.39 0.25 6.15
C VAL A 73 26.47 -0.66 5.57
N PRO A 74 27.42 -0.16 4.75
CA PRO A 74 28.58 -0.96 4.36
C PRO A 74 29.42 -1.20 5.62
N THR A 75 29.42 -2.43 6.13
CA THR A 75 30.27 -2.83 7.27
C THR A 75 31.73 -2.89 6.84
N ASN A 76 32.34 -1.73 6.64
CA ASN A 76 33.78 -1.58 6.78
C ASN A 76 34.09 -1.58 8.28
N LEU A 77 34.18 -2.79 8.86
CA LEU A 77 34.72 -2.97 10.20
C LEU A 77 36.22 -2.72 10.15
N GLY A 78 36.60 -1.44 10.25
CA GLY A 78 37.97 -1.05 10.56
C GLY A 78 38.29 -1.25 12.05
N GLU A 79 39.59 -1.15 12.34
CA GLU A 79 40.19 -1.17 13.70
C GLU A 79 40.28 -2.58 14.32
N THR A 80 41.35 -2.97 15.03
CA THR A 80 42.43 -2.22 15.70
C THR A 80 43.83 -2.87 15.56
N ASN A 81 44.90 -2.07 15.58
CA ASN A 81 46.30 -2.54 15.73
C ASN A 81 46.66 -2.84 17.21
N HIS A 82 47.35 -3.97 17.50
CA HIS A 82 48.24 -4.28 18.67
C HIS A 82 48.48 -5.83 18.78
N ILE A 83 49.50 -6.45 19.42
CA ILE A 83 50.74 -6.05 20.14
C ILE A 83 51.95 -6.89 19.63
N THR A 84 53.16 -6.34 19.73
CA THR A 84 54.53 -6.95 19.74
C THR A 84 54.69 -8.38 20.32
N ARG A 85 55.53 -9.20 19.68
CA ARG A 85 56.63 -9.94 20.34
C ARG A 85 57.78 -10.22 19.38
#